data_AF-A0A7C5Q9P0-F1
#
_entry.id   AF-A0A7C5Q9P0-F1
#
_cell.length_a   1.000
_cell.length_b   1.000
_cell.length_c   1.000
_cell.angle_alpha   90.00
_cell.angle_beta   90.00
_cell.angle_gamma   90.00
#
_symmetry.space_group_name_H-M   'P 1'
#
loop_
_entity.id
_entity.type
_entity.pdbx_description
1 polymer ?
#
loop_
_entity_poly.entity_id
_entity_poly.type
_entity_poly.pdbx_seq_one_letter_code
_entity_poly.pdbx_strand_id
1 'polypeptide(L)'
;MSLRFNVILTIKVLLSLFFLFSPLGCLSSGGAEAGEKFRITEGQKETESINLESIRKITLTPIPATDSSWKSGLEYGTKRVYLTFDDGPKPYATENVLEILDEEKIKATFFLIGKKAEKWPHIVREIVSRGHTIGNHTYSHIVPWGKNYDIYIDDA
;
A
#
# COMPACT_ATOMS: atom_id res chain seq x y z
N MET A 1 21.67 25.20 40.74
CA MET A 1 21.31 24.57 39.45
C MET A 1 20.19 25.36 38.77
N SER A 2 20.49 26.63 38.47
CA SER A 2 19.57 27.60 37.89
C SER A 2 20.36 28.39 36.84
N LEU A 3 19.68 28.96 35.84
CA LEU A 3 20.18 29.78 34.72
C LEU A 3 20.70 29.10 33.42
N ARG A 4 21.31 27.91 33.41
CA ARG A 4 21.89 27.38 32.14
C ARG A 4 20.91 26.71 31.18
N PHE A 5 19.76 26.22 31.66
CA PHE A 5 18.77 25.52 30.82
C PHE A 5 17.87 26.48 30.02
N ASN A 6 17.56 27.66 30.59
CA ASN A 6 16.66 28.63 29.94
C ASN A 6 17.33 29.34 28.74
N VAL A 7 18.65 29.51 28.74
CA VAL A 7 19.37 30.17 27.62
C VAL A 7 19.31 29.34 26.34
N ILE A 8 19.38 28.01 26.44
CA ILE A 8 19.30 27.10 25.28
C ILE A 8 17.88 27.05 24.71
N LEU A 9 16.87 27.16 25.58
CA LEU A 9 15.46 27.19 25.16
C LEU A 9 15.12 28.50 24.43
N THR A 10 15.67 29.63 24.85
CA THR A 10 15.43 30.94 24.19
C THR A 10 16.12 31.05 22.82
N ILE A 11 17.30 30.46 22.64
CA ILE A 11 18.01 30.47 21.33
C ILE A 11 17.28 29.63 20.28
N LYS A 12 16.63 28.52 20.67
CA LYS A 12 15.86 27.68 19.74
C LYS A 12 14.58 28.35 19.23
N VAL A 13 13.93 29.18 20.04
CA VAL A 13 12.71 29.92 19.62
C VAL A 13 13.05 31.08 18.68
N LEU A 14 14.20 31.73 18.86
CA LEU A 14 14.64 32.83 18.00
C LEU A 14 15.12 32.37 16.61
N LEU A 15 15.61 31.14 16.47
CA LEU A 15 16.12 30.64 15.18
C LEU A 15 15.02 30.13 14.22
N SER A 16 13.86 29.67 14.71
CA SER A 16 12.78 29.19 13.83
C SER A 16 11.84 30.29 13.32
N LEU A 17 11.85 31.47 13.94
CA LEU A 17 11.14 32.65 13.44
C LEU A 17 11.83 33.31 12.23
N PHE A 18 13.07 32.92 11.90
CA PHE A 18 13.85 33.51 10.81
C PHE A 18 13.48 32.97 9.41
N PHE A 19 12.63 31.94 9.31
CA PHE A 19 12.19 31.37 8.02
C PHE A 19 10.83 31.90 7.52
N LEU A 20 10.20 32.86 8.22
CA LEU A 20 8.88 33.38 7.85
C LEU A 20 8.89 34.71 7.07
N PHE A 21 10.05 35.24 6.70
CA PHE A 21 10.12 36.48 5.91
C PHE A 21 11.16 36.40 4.78
N SER A 22 10.68 36.07 3.57
CA SER A 22 11.27 36.54 2.31
C SER A 22 10.17 36.68 1.26
N PRO A 23 9.84 37.91 0.81
CA PRO A 23 8.82 38.14 -0.21
C PRO A 23 9.39 38.23 -1.64
N LEU A 24 8.59 37.68 -2.57
CA LEU A 24 8.39 37.96 -3.99
C LEU A 24 9.56 38.26 -4.96
N GLY A 25 9.58 37.49 -6.05
CA GLY A 25 9.37 38.09 -7.39
C GLY A 25 10.28 37.58 -8.51
N CYS A 26 9.74 36.76 -9.42
CA CYS A 26 9.96 36.99 -10.85
C CYS A 26 8.81 36.39 -11.68
N LEU A 27 8.22 37.26 -12.49
CA LEU A 27 7.09 37.08 -13.39
C LEU A 27 7.65 37.04 -14.81
N SER A 28 7.32 36.02 -15.61
CA SER A 28 7.43 36.10 -17.06
C SER A 28 6.25 35.40 -17.74
N SER A 29 5.52 36.19 -18.54
CA SER A 29 4.66 35.88 -19.70
C SER A 29 4.74 34.44 -20.22
N GLY A 30 3.66 33.73 -20.52
CA GLY A 30 2.49 34.17 -21.30
C GLY A 30 2.47 33.34 -22.58
N GLY A 31 1.45 32.48 -22.74
CA GLY A 31 1.32 31.58 -23.89
C GLY A 31 0.32 30.46 -23.61
N ALA A 32 -0.97 30.80 -23.61
CA ALA A 32 -2.05 29.84 -23.69
C ALA A 32 -2.16 29.36 -25.14
N GLU A 33 -2.05 28.06 -25.37
CA GLU A 33 -2.36 27.46 -26.67
C GLU A 33 -3.28 26.25 -26.49
N ALA A 34 -4.45 26.40 -27.12
CA ALA A 34 -5.40 25.42 -27.61
C ALA A 34 -5.72 24.18 -26.74
N GLY A 35 -6.88 24.21 -26.11
CA GLY A 35 -7.58 23.01 -25.67
C GLY A 35 -7.97 22.13 -26.86
N GLU A 36 -7.41 20.92 -26.90
CA GLU A 36 -7.93 19.84 -27.73
C GLU A 36 -9.22 19.33 -27.09
N LYS A 37 -10.34 19.67 -27.73
CA LYS A 37 -11.68 19.29 -27.34
C LYS A 37 -11.87 17.80 -27.62
N PHE A 38 -11.51 16.94 -26.68
CA PHE A 38 -11.84 15.52 -26.75
C PHE A 38 -13.37 15.36 -26.73
N ARG A 39 -13.91 15.05 -27.90
CA ARG A 39 -15.33 14.90 -28.17
C ARG A 39 -15.71 13.50 -27.73
N ILE A 40 -16.38 13.37 -26.57
CA ILE A 40 -16.99 12.09 -26.20
C ILE A 40 -18.16 11.85 -27.15
N THR A 41 -17.95 10.97 -28.12
CA THR A 41 -19.02 10.32 -28.86
C THR A 41 -19.58 9.21 -27.97
N GLU A 42 -20.87 9.32 -27.65
CA GLU A 42 -21.64 8.19 -27.12
C GLU A 42 -21.55 7.01 -28.10
N GLY A 43 -21.24 5.84 -27.56
CA GLY A 43 -21.43 4.56 -28.24
C GLY A 43 -20.15 3.87 -28.69
N GLN A 44 -19.53 3.11 -27.80
CA GLN A 44 -19.15 1.71 -28.04
C GLN A 44 -18.72 1.09 -26.71
N LYS A 45 -19.67 0.43 -26.04
CA LYS A 45 -19.40 -0.45 -24.90
C LYS A 45 -19.00 -1.81 -25.49
N GLU A 46 -17.80 -1.91 -26.05
CA GLU A 46 -17.21 -3.20 -26.36
C GLU A 46 -16.68 -3.77 -25.05
N THR A 47 -17.52 -4.56 -24.40
CA THR A 47 -17.04 -5.55 -23.44
C THR A 47 -16.16 -6.52 -24.21
N GLU A 48 -14.84 -6.34 -24.16
CA GLU A 48 -13.91 -7.41 -24.49
C GLU A 48 -14.24 -8.57 -23.56
N SER A 49 -14.96 -9.55 -24.10
CA SER A 49 -15.20 -10.81 -23.43
C SER A 49 -13.85 -11.49 -23.29
N ILE A 50 -13.29 -11.42 -22.09
CA ILE A 50 -12.12 -12.18 -21.69
C ILE A 50 -12.38 -13.65 -22.05
N ASN A 51 -11.67 -14.14 -23.06
CA ASN A 51 -11.82 -15.50 -23.54
C ASN A 51 -11.26 -16.44 -22.46
N LEU A 52 -12.12 -17.26 -21.86
CA LEU A 52 -11.72 -18.21 -20.82
C LEU A 52 -10.61 -19.17 -21.30
N GLU A 53 -10.57 -19.52 -22.59
CA GLU A 53 -9.47 -20.32 -23.15
C GLU A 53 -8.15 -19.55 -23.24
N SER A 54 -8.19 -18.23 -23.43
CA SER A 54 -6.97 -17.42 -23.40
C SER A 54 -6.36 -17.34 -22.01
N ILE A 55 -7.21 -17.25 -20.96
CA ILE A 55 -6.77 -17.28 -19.56
C ILE A 55 -6.23 -18.67 -19.22
N ARG A 56 -6.96 -19.73 -19.60
CA ARG A 56 -6.56 -21.12 -19.34
C ARG A 56 -5.21 -21.46 -19.98
N LYS A 57 -4.95 -20.94 -21.18
CA LYS A 57 -3.66 -21.12 -21.87
C LYS A 57 -2.51 -20.39 -21.18
N ILE A 58 -2.76 -19.23 -20.57
CA ILE A 58 -1.79 -18.51 -19.74
C ILE A 58 -1.53 -19.24 -18.41
N THR A 59 -2.56 -19.87 -17.83
CA THR A 59 -2.46 -20.59 -16.55
C THR A 59 -1.85 -22.00 -16.67
N LEU A 60 -1.98 -22.65 -17.83
CA LEU A 60 -1.55 -24.04 -18.03
C LEU A 60 -0.22 -24.21 -18.78
N THR A 61 0.39 -23.13 -19.29
CA THR A 61 1.81 -23.22 -19.66
C THR A 61 2.62 -23.43 -18.38
N PRO A 62 3.34 -24.56 -18.22
CA PRO A 62 4.25 -24.71 -17.11
C PRO A 62 5.22 -23.54 -17.18
N ILE A 63 5.31 -22.75 -16.10
CA ILE A 63 6.43 -21.84 -15.93
C ILE A 63 7.67 -22.73 -16.05
N PRO A 64 8.54 -22.53 -17.06
CA PRO A 64 9.68 -23.42 -17.26
C PRO A 64 10.49 -23.40 -15.97
N ALA A 65 10.51 -24.53 -15.26
CA ALA A 65 11.18 -24.68 -13.96
C ALA A 65 12.72 -24.59 -14.06
N THR A 66 13.25 -24.12 -15.19
CA THR A 66 14.67 -24.17 -15.51
C THR A 66 15.21 -22.94 -16.20
N ASP A 67 14.44 -21.85 -16.33
CA ASP A 67 15.09 -20.59 -16.70
C ASP A 67 15.65 -19.96 -15.42
N SER A 68 16.97 -20.06 -15.29
CA SER A 68 17.80 -19.47 -14.22
C SER A 68 17.73 -17.93 -14.12
N SER A 69 16.67 -17.33 -14.66
CA SER A 69 16.40 -15.90 -14.74
C SER A 69 15.50 -15.39 -13.62
N TRP A 70 15.21 -16.20 -12.58
CA TRP A 70 14.83 -15.69 -11.27
C TRP A 70 16.04 -15.00 -10.63
N LYS A 71 16.43 -13.85 -11.16
CA LYS A 71 17.11 -12.84 -10.35
C LYS A 71 16.06 -12.37 -9.36
N SER A 72 15.94 -13.09 -8.24
CA SER A 72 15.45 -12.45 -7.03
C SER A 72 16.26 -11.16 -6.95
N GLY A 73 15.64 -9.99 -6.97
CA GLY A 73 16.36 -8.71 -6.83
C GLY A 73 17.07 -8.57 -5.48
N LEU A 74 17.29 -9.69 -4.80
CA LEU A 74 17.92 -9.87 -3.52
C LEU A 74 19.41 -9.98 -3.75
N GLU A 75 20.09 -8.90 -3.42
CA GLU A 75 21.54 -8.90 -3.27
C GLU A 75 21.91 -9.92 -2.19
N TYR A 76 22.57 -11.02 -2.61
CA TYR A 76 23.10 -12.04 -1.72
C TYR A 76 24.01 -11.37 -0.68
N GLY A 77 23.72 -11.61 0.61
CA GLY A 77 24.47 -11.04 1.74
C GLY A 77 23.74 -9.93 2.52
N THR A 78 22.63 -9.40 2.00
CA THR A 78 21.80 -8.45 2.76
C THR A 78 20.86 -9.19 3.71
N LYS A 79 20.99 -8.96 5.02
CA LYS A 79 20.07 -9.52 6.03
C LYS A 79 18.75 -8.75 6.00
N ARG A 80 17.71 -9.35 5.44
CA ARG A 80 16.36 -8.77 5.37
C ARG A 80 15.36 -9.70 6.03
N VAL A 81 14.37 -9.11 6.71
CA VAL A 81 13.22 -9.81 7.29
C VAL A 81 11.97 -9.06 6.83
N TYR A 82 10.92 -9.81 6.47
CA TYR A 82 9.63 -9.26 6.10
C TYR A 82 8.62 -9.63 7.17
N LEU A 83 7.95 -8.63 7.73
CA LEU A 83 6.89 -8.85 8.71
C LEU A 83 5.55 -8.97 7.99
N THR A 84 4.85 -10.05 8.29
CA THR A 84 3.49 -10.32 7.81
C THR A 84 2.57 -10.58 8.99
N PHE A 85 1.34 -10.10 8.90
CA PHE A 85 0.31 -10.28 9.93
C PHE A 85 -0.94 -10.86 9.29
N ASP A 86 -1.41 -12.00 9.80
CA ASP A 86 -2.59 -12.71 9.30
C ASP A 86 -3.80 -12.44 10.19
N ASP A 87 -4.98 -12.87 9.75
CA ASP A 87 -6.25 -12.82 10.49
C ASP A 87 -6.83 -11.44 10.83
N GLY A 88 -6.23 -10.36 10.34
CA GLY A 88 -6.72 -9.00 10.53
C GLY A 88 -7.96 -8.67 9.69
N PRO A 89 -8.53 -7.45 9.84
CA PRO A 89 -8.26 -6.50 10.91
C PRO A 89 -8.96 -6.93 12.22
N LYS A 90 -8.33 -6.64 13.36
CA LYS A 90 -8.88 -6.88 14.70
C LYS A 90 -8.79 -5.60 15.52
N PRO A 91 -9.94 -5.00 15.92
CA PRO A 91 -9.95 -3.77 16.70
C PRO A 91 -9.08 -3.86 17.96
N TYR A 92 -8.49 -2.73 18.33
CA TYR A 92 -7.46 -2.55 19.36
C TYR A 92 -6.13 -3.25 19.05
N ALA A 93 -6.14 -4.47 18.53
CA ALA A 93 -4.92 -5.23 18.29
C ALA A 93 -4.16 -4.74 17.05
N THR A 94 -4.87 -4.56 15.93
CA THR A 94 -4.24 -4.10 14.68
C THR A 94 -3.72 -2.67 14.82
N GLU A 95 -4.48 -1.80 15.47
CA GLU A 95 -4.11 -0.40 15.73
C GLU A 95 -2.86 -0.32 16.60
N ASN A 96 -2.77 -1.13 17.67
CA ASN A 96 -1.56 -1.20 18.50
C ASN A 96 -0.34 -1.68 17.71
N VAL A 97 -0.52 -2.64 16.79
CA VAL A 97 0.57 -3.07 15.89
C VAL A 97 0.98 -1.94 14.96
N LEU A 98 0.03 -1.16 14.42
CA LEU A 98 0.33 -0.02 13.56
C LEU A 98 1.11 1.08 14.30
N GLU A 99 0.77 1.37 15.56
CA GLU A 99 1.54 2.30 16.40
C GLU A 99 2.99 1.85 16.55
N ILE A 100 3.22 0.57 16.91
CA ILE A 100 4.59 0.02 17.08
C ILE A 100 5.36 0.07 15.76
N LEU A 101 4.72 -0.26 14.63
CA LEU A 101 5.37 -0.20 13.32
C LEU A 101 5.76 1.23 12.93
N ASP A 102 4.95 2.23 13.28
CA ASP A 102 5.28 3.63 13.03
C ASP A 102 6.39 4.16 13.95
N GLU A 103 6.38 3.77 15.24
CA GLU A 103 7.46 4.07 16.19
C GLU A 103 8.81 3.55 15.69
N GLU A 104 8.83 2.32 15.19
CA GLU A 104 10.02 1.67 14.64
C GLU A 104 10.32 2.08 13.18
N LYS A 105 9.42 2.84 12.54
CA LYS A 105 9.50 3.28 11.13
C LYS A 105 9.62 2.11 10.15
N ILE A 106 8.91 1.02 10.42
CA ILE A 106 8.91 -0.22 9.63
C ILE A 106 7.59 -0.34 8.86
N LYS A 107 7.65 -0.93 7.66
CA LYS A 107 6.47 -1.33 6.88
C LYS A 107 6.32 -2.84 6.86
N ALA A 108 5.07 -3.29 6.71
CA ALA A 108 4.66 -4.68 6.86
C ALA A 108 3.54 -5.00 5.87
N THR A 109 3.24 -6.30 5.73
CA THR A 109 2.10 -6.77 4.93
C THR A 109 1.03 -7.36 5.85
N PHE A 110 -0.22 -6.97 5.66
CA PHE A 110 -1.36 -7.48 6.43
C PHE A 110 -2.24 -8.33 5.53
N PHE A 111 -2.31 -9.63 5.80
CA PHE A 111 -3.24 -10.55 5.15
C PHE A 111 -4.58 -10.50 5.89
N LEU A 112 -5.57 -9.86 5.27
CA LEU A 112 -6.87 -9.57 5.91
C LEU A 112 -7.94 -10.58 5.50
N ILE A 113 -8.78 -10.94 6.47
CA ILE A 113 -10.00 -11.72 6.22
C ILE A 113 -11.09 -10.78 5.71
N GLY A 114 -11.68 -11.08 4.55
CA GLY A 114 -12.67 -10.21 3.89
C GLY A 114 -13.85 -9.82 4.79
N LYS A 115 -14.49 -10.78 5.47
CA LYS A 115 -15.58 -10.51 6.44
C LYS A 115 -15.19 -9.53 7.55
N LYS A 116 -13.93 -9.56 7.99
CA LYS A 116 -13.41 -8.63 9.02
C LYS A 116 -13.13 -7.25 8.41
N ALA A 117 -12.56 -7.22 7.21
CA ALA A 117 -12.29 -5.98 6.49
C ALA A 117 -13.58 -5.19 6.21
N GLU A 118 -14.67 -5.85 5.82
CA GLU A 118 -15.99 -5.22 5.66
C GLU A 118 -16.56 -4.67 6.96
N LYS A 119 -16.33 -5.38 8.07
CA LYS A 119 -16.82 -4.98 9.40
C LYS A 119 -16.05 -3.79 9.97
N TRP A 120 -14.76 -3.69 9.70
CA TRP A 120 -13.89 -2.63 10.23
C TRP A 120 -13.11 -1.89 9.13
N PRO A 121 -13.81 -1.22 8.19
CA PRO A 121 -13.18 -0.62 7.02
C PRO A 121 -12.32 0.61 7.39
N HIS A 122 -12.51 1.18 8.59
CA HIS A 122 -11.68 2.27 9.09
C HIS A 122 -10.25 1.80 9.39
N ILE A 123 -10.08 0.62 10.01
CA ILE A 123 -8.77 0.02 10.28
C ILE A 123 -8.08 -0.31 8.96
N VAL A 124 -8.82 -0.84 7.96
CA VAL A 124 -8.28 -1.12 6.62
C VAL A 124 -7.73 0.15 5.97
N ARG A 125 -8.48 1.25 6.01
CA ARG A 125 -8.01 2.55 5.51
C ARG A 125 -6.77 3.04 6.24
N GLU A 126 -6.71 2.81 7.55
CA GLU A 126 -5.56 3.19 8.37
C GLU A 126 -4.30 2.44 7.96
N ILE A 127 -4.37 1.11 7.80
CA ILE A 127 -3.28 0.26 7.28
C ILE A 127 -2.73 0.84 5.96
N VAL A 128 -3.61 1.17 5.01
CA VAL A 128 -3.21 1.72 3.70
C VAL A 128 -2.63 3.13 3.86
N SER A 129 -3.27 4.00 4.65
CA SER A 129 -2.82 5.39 4.85
C SER A 129 -1.45 5.49 5.51
N ARG A 130 -1.09 4.52 6.36
CA ARG A 130 0.23 4.39 6.99
C ARG A 130 1.25 3.71 6.06
N GLY A 131 0.88 3.34 4.84
CA GLY A 131 1.79 2.84 3.81
C GLY A 131 2.15 1.36 3.93
N HIS A 132 1.32 0.55 4.60
CA HIS A 132 1.47 -0.89 4.64
C HIS A 132 0.81 -1.57 3.43
N THR A 133 1.24 -2.78 3.11
CA THR A 133 0.65 -3.58 2.04
C THR A 133 -0.50 -4.44 2.59
N ILE A 134 -1.57 -4.60 1.82
CA ILE A 134 -2.65 -5.54 2.14
C ILE A 134 -2.55 -6.76 1.22
N GLY A 135 -2.61 -7.95 1.82
CA GLY A 135 -2.82 -9.22 1.15
C GLY A 135 -4.19 -9.80 1.47
N ASN A 136 -4.62 -10.76 0.67
CA ASN A 136 -5.87 -11.49 0.86
C ASN A 136 -5.65 -12.70 1.78
N HIS A 137 -6.48 -12.86 2.81
CA HIS A 137 -6.48 -14.01 3.72
C HIS A 137 -7.81 -14.76 3.71
N THR A 138 -8.37 -14.94 2.52
CA THR A 138 -9.73 -15.41 2.25
C THR A 138 -10.82 -14.50 2.82
N TYR A 139 -12.07 -14.75 2.44
CA TYR A 139 -13.23 -14.00 2.87
C TYR A 139 -13.69 -14.46 4.24
N SER A 140 -13.67 -15.77 4.51
CA SER A 140 -14.21 -16.34 5.75
C SER A 140 -13.29 -17.26 6.53
N HIS A 141 -12.01 -17.33 6.15
CA HIS A 141 -10.98 -18.11 6.85
C HIS A 141 -11.31 -19.60 6.83
N ILE A 142 -11.70 -20.10 5.66
CA ILE A 142 -11.92 -21.54 5.48
C ILE A 142 -10.60 -22.28 5.31
N VAL A 143 -10.51 -23.48 5.89
CA VAL A 143 -9.39 -24.38 5.66
C VAL A 143 -9.73 -25.37 4.53
N PRO A 144 -8.82 -25.61 3.57
CA PRO A 144 -9.11 -26.42 2.39
C PRO A 144 -9.01 -27.94 2.63
N TRP A 145 -8.67 -28.39 3.84
CA TRP A 145 -8.43 -29.82 4.10
C TRP A 145 -9.68 -30.67 3.83
N GLY A 146 -9.60 -31.52 2.80
CA GLY A 146 -10.67 -32.44 2.41
C GLY A 146 -11.87 -31.79 1.71
N LYS A 147 -11.75 -30.53 1.25
CA LYS A 147 -12.80 -29.80 0.54
C LYS A 147 -12.48 -29.66 -0.96
N ASN A 148 -13.53 -29.44 -1.76
CA ASN A 148 -13.37 -29.12 -3.18
C ASN A 148 -12.64 -27.76 -3.33
N TYR A 149 -11.72 -27.68 -4.29
CA TYR A 149 -10.92 -26.50 -4.60
C TYR A 149 -11.78 -25.27 -4.92
N ASP A 150 -12.94 -25.46 -5.55
CA ASP A 150 -13.87 -24.39 -5.92
C ASP A 150 -14.27 -23.54 -4.70
N ILE A 151 -14.42 -24.18 -3.53
CA ILE A 151 -14.82 -23.50 -2.28
C ILE A 151 -13.74 -22.49 -1.85
N TYR A 152 -12.46 -22.76 -2.14
CA TYR A 152 -11.37 -21.85 -1.81
C TYR A 152 -11.29 -20.68 -2.78
N ILE A 153 -11.58 -20.89 -4.06
CA ILE A 153 -11.62 -19.80 -5.05
C ILE A 153 -12.79 -18.86 -4.79
N ASP A 154 -13.95 -19.40 -4.41
CA ASP A 154 -15.14 -18.61 -4.09
C ASP A 154 -15.00 -17.83 -2.77
N ASP A 155 -14.13 -18.31 -1.86
CA ASP A 155 -13.80 -17.63 -0.60
C ASP A 155 -12.54 -16.76 -0.73
N ALA A 156 -11.95 -16.60 -1.92
CA ALA A 156 -10.77 -15.75 -2.12
C ALA A 156 -11.13 -14.28 -2.40
#